data_AF-A0A382ELM0-F1
#
_entry.id   AF-A0A382ELM0-F1
#
_cell.length_a   1.000
_cell.length_b   1.000
_cell.length_c   1.000
_cell.angle_alpha   90.00
_cell.angle_beta   90.00
_cell.angle_gamma   90.00
#
_symmetry.space_group_name_H-M   'P 1'
#
loop_
_entity.id
_entity.type
_entity.pdbx_description
1 polymer ?
#
loop_
_entity_poly.entity_id
_entity_poly.type
_entity_poly.pdbx_seq_one_letter_code
_entity_poly.pdbx_strand_id
1 'polypeptide(L)'
;MKHIILLLFFLLPSPLHAEEKKIIFYYEDEGVNSYQAQAISFGMFDEIARTIKSYLQVSHVPFMFDNKDSLISFLPDRTLNSLLEFKAISIDLNEDGIDEVIAQMMGSLVCGSGGCSAFILQGKEKEWRQLGWYFPSNETLISSNKTNGYFDIHYSSKNGSTKYEYLCKFNNENYECE
;
A
#
# COMPACT_ATOMS: atom_id res chain seq x y z
N MET A 1 -17.74 -65.07 -20.56
CA MET A 1 -16.59 -64.14 -20.47
C MET A 1 -17.13 -62.74 -20.75
N LYS A 2 -17.23 -61.87 -19.74
CA LYS A 2 -17.70 -60.49 -19.91
C LYS A 2 -16.48 -59.59 -20.08
N HIS A 3 -16.35 -58.95 -21.24
CA HIS A 3 -15.32 -57.95 -21.49
C HIS A 3 -15.74 -56.64 -20.81
N ILE A 4 -14.96 -56.18 -19.83
CA ILE A 4 -15.07 -54.85 -19.24
C ILE A 4 -14.12 -53.96 -20.02
N ILE A 5 -14.67 -52.99 -20.76
CA ILE A 5 -13.91 -51.94 -21.43
C ILE A 5 -13.66 -50.84 -20.41
N LEU A 6 -12.40 -50.66 -20.01
CA LEU A 6 -11.96 -49.60 -19.12
C LEU A 6 -11.67 -48.34 -19.97
N LEU A 7 -12.59 -47.38 -19.96
CA LEU A 7 -12.38 -46.06 -20.56
C LEU A 7 -11.52 -45.21 -19.61
N LEU A 8 -10.22 -45.09 -19.90
CA LEU A 8 -9.37 -44.08 -19.28
C LEU A 8 -9.73 -42.70 -19.83
N PHE A 9 -10.35 -41.87 -18.98
CA PHE A 9 -10.43 -40.44 -19.21
C PHE A 9 -9.06 -39.81 -18.90
N PHE A 10 -8.34 -39.40 -19.95
CA PHE A 10 -7.24 -38.45 -19.80
C PHE A 10 -7.84 -37.08 -19.46
N LEU A 11 -7.82 -36.73 -18.17
CA LEU A 11 -8.01 -35.36 -17.72
C LEU A 11 -6.78 -34.56 -18.15
N LEU A 12 -6.88 -33.82 -19.25
CA LEU A 12 -5.91 -32.77 -19.57
C LEU A 12 -6.01 -31.69 -18.49
N PRO A 13 -4.91 -31.31 -17.82
CA PRO A 13 -4.93 -30.17 -16.92
C PRO A 13 -5.18 -28.91 -17.76
N SER A 14 -6.33 -28.28 -17.56
CA SER A 14 -6.55 -26.93 -18.06
C SER A 14 -5.53 -25.99 -17.41
N PRO A 15 -4.91 -25.06 -18.17
CA PRO A 15 -4.04 -24.06 -17.58
C PRO A 15 -4.88 -23.26 -16.58
N LEU A 16 -4.54 -23.38 -15.30
CA LEU A 16 -5.08 -22.52 -14.26
C LEU A 16 -4.53 -21.13 -14.54
N HIS A 17 -5.26 -20.29 -15.28
CA HIS A 17 -4.95 -18.87 -15.34
C HIS A 17 -5.27 -18.31 -13.96
N ALA A 18 -4.23 -18.07 -13.17
CA ALA A 18 -4.34 -17.32 -11.93
C ALA A 18 -4.83 -15.91 -12.29
N GLU A 19 -5.98 -15.54 -11.73
CA GLU A 19 -6.66 -14.27 -11.99
C GLU A 19 -5.88 -13.13 -11.33
N GLU A 20 -5.63 -12.05 -12.07
CA GLU A 20 -4.97 -10.87 -11.52
C GLU A 20 -5.90 -10.17 -10.53
N LYS A 21 -5.37 -9.77 -9.36
CA LYS A 21 -6.14 -9.04 -8.35
C LYS A 21 -5.94 -7.55 -8.53
N LYS A 22 -6.99 -6.86 -9.00
CA LYS A 22 -7.00 -5.40 -9.09
C LYS A 22 -7.44 -4.77 -7.77
N ILE A 23 -6.66 -3.81 -7.28
CA ILE A 23 -6.94 -3.01 -6.08
C ILE A 23 -7.12 -1.55 -6.49
N ILE A 24 -8.23 -0.99 -6.07
CA ILE A 24 -8.55 0.42 -6.27
C ILE A 24 -8.93 0.96 -4.90
N PHE A 25 -8.09 1.84 -4.35
CA PHE A 25 -8.35 2.48 -3.06
C PHE A 25 -9.45 3.53 -3.22
N TYR A 26 -10.72 3.15 -3.05
CA TYR A 26 -11.85 4.08 -3.07
C TYR A 26 -11.89 4.95 -1.81
N TYR A 27 -12.45 6.16 -1.90
CA TYR A 27 -12.57 7.11 -0.78
C TYR A 27 -13.55 6.67 0.32
N GLU A 28 -14.48 5.76 0.06
CA GLU A 28 -15.59 5.50 0.97
C GLU A 28 -15.52 4.14 1.71
N ASP A 29 -14.73 3.16 1.27
CA ASP A 29 -14.92 1.76 1.72
C ASP A 29 -13.70 1.02 2.30
N GLU A 30 -12.50 1.62 2.36
CA GLU A 30 -11.30 0.92 2.86
C GLU A 30 -10.70 1.60 4.11
N GLY A 31 -11.40 1.46 5.23
CA GLY A 31 -10.87 1.82 6.55
C GLY A 31 -9.77 0.86 7.00
N VAL A 32 -8.87 1.35 7.84
CA VAL A 32 -7.75 0.58 8.41
C VAL A 32 -8.25 -0.29 9.58
N ASN A 33 -8.14 -1.62 9.45
CA ASN A 33 -8.42 -2.55 10.55
C ASN A 33 -7.26 -2.62 11.57
N SER A 34 -7.41 -3.37 12.66
CA SER A 34 -6.39 -3.44 13.71
C SER A 34 -5.05 -4.02 13.27
N TYR A 35 -5.05 -5.00 12.36
CA TYR A 35 -3.84 -5.61 11.80
C TYR A 35 -3.07 -4.60 10.95
N GLN A 36 -3.79 -3.92 10.05
CA GLN A 36 -3.24 -2.89 9.19
C GLN A 36 -2.77 -1.66 9.98
N ALA A 37 -3.50 -1.27 11.05
CA ALA A 37 -3.11 -0.18 11.94
C ALA A 37 -1.79 -0.48 12.64
N GLN A 38 -1.59 -1.74 13.05
CA GLN A 38 -0.33 -2.19 13.63
C GLN A 38 0.81 -2.11 12.60
N ALA A 39 0.57 -2.61 11.38
CA ALA A 39 1.54 -2.53 10.29
C ALA A 39 1.94 -1.08 9.99
N ILE A 40 0.98 -0.18 9.84
CA ILE A 40 1.23 1.25 9.61
C ILE A 40 1.99 1.88 10.78
N SER A 41 1.56 1.62 12.03
CA SER A 41 2.16 2.24 13.21
C SER A 41 3.63 1.87 13.40
N PHE A 42 4.01 0.62 13.11
CA PHE A 42 5.39 0.16 13.28
C PHE A 42 6.21 0.31 12.00
N GLY A 43 5.67 -0.10 10.86
CA GLY A 43 6.36 -0.14 9.58
C GLY A 43 6.52 1.21 8.88
N MET A 44 5.68 2.21 9.21
CA MET A 44 5.74 3.57 8.63
C MET A 44 6.04 4.64 9.68
N PHE A 45 6.60 4.26 10.82
CA PHE A 45 6.88 5.19 11.92
C PHE A 45 7.72 6.38 11.46
N ASP A 46 8.76 6.13 10.66
CA ASP A 46 9.67 7.16 10.18
C ASP A 46 8.99 8.14 9.21
N GLU A 47 8.13 7.65 8.32
CA GLU A 47 7.33 8.44 7.37
C GLU A 47 6.37 9.37 8.11
N ILE A 48 5.66 8.83 9.09
CA ILE A 48 4.73 9.57 9.94
C ILE A 48 5.48 10.62 10.75
N ALA A 49 6.56 10.22 11.45
CA ALA A 49 7.35 11.11 12.28
C ALA A 49 7.98 12.24 11.46
N ARG A 50 8.51 11.95 10.27
CA ARG A 50 9.07 12.93 9.34
C ARG A 50 8.01 13.93 8.88
N THR A 51 6.80 13.46 8.60
CA THR A 51 5.69 14.33 8.18
C THR A 51 5.25 15.26 9.29
N ILE A 52 5.05 14.73 10.50
CA ILE A 52 4.72 15.53 11.68
C ILE A 52 5.84 16.54 11.97
N LYS A 53 7.11 16.11 11.91
CA LYS A 53 8.26 17.01 12.07
C LYS A 53 8.23 18.15 11.05
N SER A 54 7.97 17.87 9.77
CA SER A 54 7.85 18.89 8.73
C SER A 54 6.71 19.87 9.01
N TYR A 55 5.55 19.35 9.45
CA TYR A 55 4.43 20.19 9.87
C TYR A 55 4.82 21.16 10.99
N LEU A 56 5.48 20.63 12.03
CA LEU A 56 5.89 21.38 13.22
C LEU A 56 7.07 22.35 12.99
N GLN A 57 7.99 22.03 12.08
CA GLN A 57 9.25 22.79 11.97
C GLN A 57 9.32 23.69 10.73
N VAL A 58 8.60 23.34 9.66
CA VAL A 58 8.78 23.99 8.35
C VAL A 58 7.57 24.82 7.96
N SER A 59 6.36 24.34 8.25
CA SER A 59 5.15 24.89 7.63
C SER A 59 4.34 25.83 8.52
N HIS A 60 3.81 25.36 9.66
CA HIS A 60 2.73 26.06 10.35
C HIS A 60 3.10 26.52 11.76
N VAL A 61 3.72 25.65 12.57
CA VAL A 61 3.91 25.91 14.01
C VAL A 61 4.90 27.03 14.35
N PRO A 62 6.03 27.25 13.64
CA PRO A 62 6.94 28.35 13.96
C PRO A 62 6.28 29.73 13.84
N PHE A 63 5.21 29.84 13.04
CA PHE A 63 4.43 31.07 12.86
C PHE A 63 3.24 31.18 13.84
N MET A 64 3.01 30.17 14.68
CA MET A 64 1.88 30.10 15.63
C MET A 64 2.24 30.50 17.07
N PHE A 65 3.52 30.70 17.37
CA PHE A 65 3.99 31.04 18.73
C PHE A 65 3.79 32.51 19.12
N ASP A 66 3.01 33.29 18.36
CA ASP A 66 2.76 34.70 18.65
C ASP A 66 1.49 34.89 19.52
N ASN A 67 1.40 34.15 20.63
CA ASN A 67 0.38 34.37 21.66
C ASN A 67 0.96 34.22 23.07
N LYS A 68 0.35 34.92 24.04
CA LYS A 68 0.83 34.98 25.43
C LYS A 68 0.76 33.64 26.17
N ASP A 69 -0.01 32.69 25.67
CA ASP A 69 -0.29 31.42 26.35
C ASP A 69 0.66 30.29 25.89
N SER A 70 1.47 30.53 24.85
CA SER A 70 2.43 29.57 24.29
C SER A 70 1.81 28.22 23.89
N LEU A 71 0.50 28.21 23.61
CA LEU A 71 -0.22 27.01 23.18
C LEU A 71 -0.16 26.88 21.66
N ILE A 72 0.26 25.71 21.18
CA ILE A 72 0.07 25.31 19.79
C ILE A 72 -1.37 24.81 19.67
N SER A 73 -2.27 25.69 19.26
CA SER A 73 -3.56 25.25 18.77
C SER A 73 -3.34 24.64 17.39
N PHE A 74 -3.53 23.33 17.24
CA PHE A 74 -3.90 22.80 15.94
C PHE A 74 -5.09 23.65 15.47
N LEU A 75 -4.94 24.27 14.29
CA LEU A 75 -5.95 25.19 13.77
C LEU A 75 -7.35 24.58 14.00
N PRO A 76 -8.32 25.31 14.57
CA PRO A 76 -9.62 24.76 14.96
C PRO A 76 -10.40 24.14 13.80
N ASP A 77 -9.96 24.40 12.56
CA ASP A 77 -10.42 23.89 11.28
C ASP A 77 -9.60 22.70 10.72
N ARG A 78 -8.52 22.26 11.38
CA ARG A 78 -7.69 21.11 10.98
C ARG A 78 -7.38 20.17 12.13
N THR A 79 -8.22 19.16 12.29
CA THR A 79 -7.95 17.98 13.13
C THR A 79 -6.76 17.19 12.58
N LEU A 80 -6.03 16.44 13.41
CA LEU A 80 -4.85 15.64 13.00
C LEU A 80 -5.16 14.67 11.84
N ASN A 81 -6.41 14.20 11.75
CA ASN A 81 -6.92 13.39 10.63
C ASN A 81 -6.87 14.11 9.25
N SER A 82 -6.82 15.45 9.21
CA SER A 82 -6.64 16.23 7.97
C SER A 82 -5.17 16.31 7.55
N LEU A 83 -4.25 16.01 8.48
CA LEU A 83 -2.82 15.97 8.21
C LEU A 83 -2.45 14.66 7.50
N LEU A 84 -2.96 13.56 8.05
CA LEU A 84 -2.68 12.19 7.63
C LEU A 84 -3.94 11.34 7.72
N GLU A 85 -4.30 10.73 6.61
CA GLU A 85 -5.31 9.69 6.47
C GLU A 85 -4.65 8.45 5.87
N PHE A 86 -5.15 7.27 6.22
CA PHE A 86 -4.61 6.01 5.73
C PHE A 86 -5.72 5.13 5.19
N LYS A 87 -5.39 4.42 4.12
CA LYS A 87 -6.15 3.26 3.63
C LYS A 87 -5.19 2.10 3.50
N ALA A 88 -5.69 0.89 3.67
CA ALA A 88 -4.85 -0.28 3.58
C ALA A 88 -5.62 -1.53 3.18
N ILE A 89 -4.90 -2.42 2.51
CA ILE A 89 -5.33 -3.78 2.26
C ILE A 89 -4.32 -4.76 2.83
N SER A 90 -4.79 -5.96 3.10
CA SER A 90 -3.95 -7.10 3.50
C SER A 90 -3.95 -8.13 2.38
N ILE A 91 -2.76 -8.60 2.02
CA ILE A 91 -2.57 -9.60 0.97
C ILE A 91 -1.25 -10.34 1.18
N ASP A 92 -1.30 -11.66 1.16
CA ASP A 92 -0.14 -12.53 1.13
C ASP A 92 0.59 -12.42 -0.23
N LEU A 93 1.70 -11.68 -0.26
CA LEU A 93 2.46 -11.44 -1.50
C LEU A 93 3.43 -12.58 -1.81
N ASN A 94 3.80 -13.41 -0.83
CA ASN A 94 4.82 -14.45 -0.99
C ASN A 94 4.31 -15.88 -0.83
N GLU A 95 3.03 -16.06 -0.53
CA GLU A 95 2.34 -17.32 -0.22
C GLU A 95 2.88 -18.05 1.03
N ASP A 96 3.33 -17.30 2.05
CA ASP A 96 3.79 -17.88 3.32
C ASP A 96 2.67 -18.02 4.38
N GLY A 97 1.47 -17.54 4.08
CA GLY A 97 0.31 -17.55 4.96
C GLY A 97 0.22 -16.35 5.92
N ILE A 98 1.09 -15.36 5.78
CA ILE A 98 1.07 -14.09 6.51
C ILE A 98 0.85 -12.96 5.49
N ASP A 99 -0.20 -12.17 5.69
CA ASP A 99 -0.49 -11.06 4.79
C ASP A 99 0.52 -9.92 4.95
N GLU A 100 1.12 -9.48 3.85
CA GLU A 100 1.67 -8.13 3.76
C GLU A 100 0.55 -7.08 3.78
N VAL A 101 0.92 -5.84 4.12
CA VAL A 101 0.01 -4.70 4.12
C VAL A 101 0.46 -3.68 3.09
N ILE A 102 -0.41 -3.34 2.14
CA ILE A 102 -0.22 -2.21 1.23
C ILE A 102 -1.01 -1.04 1.79
N ALA A 103 -0.30 -0.04 2.32
CA ALA A 103 -0.87 1.13 2.97
C ALA A 103 -0.67 2.39 2.13
N GLN A 104 -1.77 3.05 1.78
CA GLN A 104 -1.76 4.36 1.13
C GLN A 104 -1.75 5.45 2.20
N MET A 105 -0.79 6.37 2.12
CA MET A 105 -0.69 7.53 3.01
C MET A 105 -1.23 8.77 2.30
N MET A 106 -2.29 9.34 2.86
CA MET A 106 -3.05 10.44 2.28
C MET A 106 -2.95 11.69 3.15
N GLY A 107 -3.06 12.86 2.53
CA GLY A 107 -3.06 14.14 3.24
C GLY A 107 -2.41 15.26 2.44
N SER A 108 -2.75 16.51 2.77
CA SER A 108 -2.28 17.68 1.99
C SER A 108 -0.76 17.90 2.04
N LEU A 109 -0.06 17.28 2.99
CA LEU A 109 1.40 17.37 3.10
C LEU A 109 2.16 16.25 2.37
N VAL A 110 1.45 15.17 2.00
CA VAL A 110 2.07 13.93 1.50
C VAL A 110 1.60 13.55 0.11
N CYS A 111 0.42 14.03 -0.30
CA CYS A 111 -0.08 13.87 -1.67
C CYS A 111 0.28 15.08 -2.52
N GLY A 112 0.66 14.81 -3.76
CA GLY A 112 0.85 15.82 -4.80
C GLY A 112 -0.28 15.79 -5.84
N SER A 113 -0.14 16.58 -6.90
CA SER A 113 -1.11 16.59 -8.01
C SER A 113 -1.22 15.24 -8.74
N GLY A 114 -0.17 14.41 -8.70
CA GLY A 114 -0.16 13.08 -9.31
C GLY A 114 -0.86 11.99 -8.48
N GLY A 115 -1.19 12.27 -7.22
CA GLY A 115 -1.81 11.31 -6.30
C GLY A 115 -1.08 11.23 -4.96
N CYS A 116 -1.18 10.07 -4.33
CA CYS A 116 -0.55 9.76 -3.05
C CYS A 116 0.43 8.58 -3.21
N SER A 117 1.22 8.32 -2.17
CA SER A 117 2.16 7.18 -2.16
C SER A 117 1.52 5.99 -1.44
N ALA A 118 1.87 4.78 -1.90
CA ALA A 118 1.60 3.55 -1.17
C ALA A 118 2.89 2.89 -0.72
N PHE A 119 2.82 2.21 0.42
CA PHE A 119 3.92 1.57 1.11
C PHE A 119 3.60 0.09 1.29
N ILE A 120 4.56 -0.77 0.97
CA ILE A 120 4.43 -2.23 1.08
C ILE A 120 5.12 -2.63 2.37
N LEU A 121 4.36 -3.21 3.30
CA LEU A 121 4.81 -3.52 4.66
C LEU A 121 4.75 -5.02 4.88
N GLN A 122 5.82 -5.57 5.44
CA GLN A 122 5.90 -6.97 5.84
C GLN A 122 6.31 -7.08 7.29
N GLY A 123 5.68 -8.00 8.00
CA GLY A 123 6.04 -8.27 9.38
C GLY A 123 4.93 -8.93 10.16
N LYS A 124 5.18 -9.03 11.45
CA LYS A 124 4.23 -9.58 12.42
C LYS A 124 4.36 -8.81 13.73
N GLU A 125 3.23 -8.59 14.39
CA GLU A 125 3.18 -7.95 15.70
C GLU A 125 3.89 -6.58 15.71
N LYS A 126 5.09 -6.49 16.31
CA LYS A 126 5.86 -5.23 16.42
C LYS A 126 7.05 -5.17 15.46
N GLU A 127 7.27 -6.21 14.68
CA GLU A 127 8.42 -6.35 13.78
C GLU A 127 7.97 -6.13 12.33
N TRP A 128 7.51 -4.91 12.05
CA TRP A 128 7.13 -4.49 10.71
C TRP A 128 8.26 -3.73 10.04
N ARG A 129 8.52 -4.05 8.78
CA ARG A 129 9.46 -3.34 7.92
C ARG A 129 8.80 -2.93 6.61
N GLN A 130 9.27 -1.82 6.04
CA GLN A 130 8.90 -1.42 4.71
C GLN A 130 9.69 -2.24 3.67
N LEU A 131 8.98 -2.98 2.82
CA LEU A 131 9.55 -3.67 1.66
C LEU A 131 9.71 -2.75 0.46
N GLY A 132 8.97 -1.65 0.39
CA GLY A 132 9.06 -0.74 -0.75
C GLY A 132 7.95 0.29 -0.71
N TRP A 133 7.96 1.18 -1.68
CA TRP A 133 6.92 2.17 -1.86
C TRP A 133 6.84 2.54 -3.33
N TYR A 134 5.68 3.05 -3.75
CA TYR A 134 5.49 3.51 -5.12
C TYR A 134 4.53 4.70 -5.17
N PHE A 135 4.66 5.47 -6.25
CA PHE A 135 3.84 6.63 -6.52
C PHE A 135 3.57 6.72 -8.04
N PRO A 136 2.31 7.00 -8.45
CA PRO A 136 1.14 7.20 -7.60
C PRO A 136 0.40 5.90 -7.29
N SER A 137 -0.34 5.88 -6.19
CA SER A 137 -1.03 4.69 -5.67
C SER A 137 -2.53 4.59 -6.01
N ASN A 138 -2.98 5.28 -7.07
CA ASN A 138 -4.41 5.39 -7.37
C ASN A 138 -5.02 4.06 -7.88
N GLU A 139 -4.23 3.27 -8.60
CA GLU A 139 -4.62 1.98 -9.16
C GLU A 139 -3.42 1.03 -9.02
N THR A 140 -3.62 -0.05 -8.28
CA THR A 140 -2.62 -1.09 -8.02
C THR A 140 -3.17 -2.43 -8.49
N LEU A 141 -2.36 -3.24 -9.14
CA LEU A 141 -2.73 -4.57 -9.58
C LEU A 141 -1.64 -5.54 -9.13
N ILE A 142 -2.06 -6.60 -8.47
CA ILE A 142 -1.19 -7.69 -8.06
C ILE A 142 -1.21 -8.71 -9.18
N SER A 143 -0.05 -8.89 -9.81
CA SER A 143 0.12 -9.83 -10.89
C SER A 143 -0.04 -11.26 -10.39
N SER A 144 -0.44 -12.15 -11.29
CA SER A 144 -0.28 -13.59 -11.05
C SER A 144 1.17 -14.06 -11.24
N ASN A 145 2.04 -13.24 -11.83
CA ASN A 145 3.46 -13.52 -11.94
C ASN A 145 4.20 -13.22 -10.63
N LYS A 146 5.29 -13.95 -10.41
CA LYS A 146 6.17 -13.76 -9.25
C LYS A 146 7.62 -13.52 -9.68
N THR A 147 8.29 -12.65 -8.94
CA THR A 147 9.75 -12.48 -8.99
C THR A 147 10.32 -12.77 -7.60
N ASN A 148 11.29 -13.67 -7.51
CA ASN A 148 11.96 -14.04 -6.26
C ASN A 148 10.99 -14.44 -5.12
N GLY A 149 9.90 -15.15 -5.47
CA GLY A 149 8.92 -15.67 -4.53
C GLY A 149 7.74 -14.74 -4.21
N TYR A 150 7.83 -13.46 -4.58
CA TYR A 150 6.77 -12.47 -4.33
C TYR A 150 6.00 -12.14 -5.60
N PHE A 151 4.70 -11.90 -5.48
CA PHE A 151 3.87 -11.40 -6.59
C PHE A 151 4.36 -10.03 -7.06
N ASP A 152 4.46 -9.87 -8.37
CA ASP A 152 4.81 -8.60 -9.00
C ASP A 152 3.65 -7.60 -8.84
N ILE A 153 3.97 -6.31 -8.67
CA ILE A 153 2.96 -5.27 -8.45
C ILE A 153 3.01 -4.28 -9.60
N HIS A 154 1.90 -4.17 -10.33
CA HIS A 154 1.70 -3.12 -11.32
C HIS A 154 1.00 -1.93 -10.66
N TYR A 155 1.40 -0.72 -11.03
CA TYR A 155 0.66 0.48 -10.68
C TYR A 155 0.59 1.42 -11.87
N SER A 156 -0.32 2.38 -11.83
CA SER A 156 -0.47 3.29 -12.96
C SER A 156 -0.80 4.72 -12.56
N SER A 157 -0.36 5.64 -13.41
CA SER A 157 -0.73 7.04 -13.37
C SER A 157 -1.54 7.41 -14.61
N LYS A 158 -2.42 8.41 -14.48
CA LYS A 158 -3.18 8.98 -15.60
C LYS A 158 -2.85 10.46 -15.72
N ASN A 159 -2.49 10.89 -16.92
CA ASN A 159 -2.34 12.29 -17.29
C ASN A 159 -3.21 12.58 -18.52
N GLY A 160 -4.37 13.20 -18.30
CA GLY A 160 -5.40 13.31 -19.33
C GLY A 160 -5.87 11.94 -19.79
N SER A 161 -5.79 11.67 -21.09
CA SER A 161 -6.17 10.38 -21.70
C SER A 161 -5.04 9.33 -21.70
N THR A 162 -3.82 9.71 -21.31
CA THR A 162 -2.65 8.82 -21.35
C THR A 162 -2.49 8.11 -20.00
N LYS A 163 -2.46 6.76 -20.04
CA LYS A 163 -2.14 5.90 -18.89
C LYS A 163 -0.67 5.49 -18.97
N TYR A 164 0.07 5.67 -17.88
CA TYR A 164 1.42 5.17 -17.70
C TYR A 164 1.36 4.00 -16.73
N GLU A 165 1.96 2.89 -17.10
CA GLU A 165 2.00 1.67 -16.30
C GLU A 165 3.44 1.40 -15.87
N TYR A 166 3.57 0.99 -14.63
CA TYR A 166 4.84 0.77 -13.93
C TYR A 166 4.81 -0.60 -13.27
N LEU A 167 5.99 -1.14 -12.99
CA LEU A 167 6.15 -2.48 -12.46
C LEU A 167 7.13 -2.50 -11.29
N CYS A 168 6.68 -3.02 -10.17
CA CYS A 168 7.51 -3.31 -9.01
C CYS A 168 7.81 -4.81 -8.95
N LYS A 169 9.09 -5.16 -8.82
CA LYS A 169 9.56 -6.54 -8.63
C LYS A 169 10.39 -6.65 -7.36
N PHE A 170 10.27 -7.80 -6.70
CA PHE A 170 11.03 -8.06 -5.49
C PHE A 170 12.47 -8.50 -5.82
N ASN A 171 13.49 -7.79 -5.31
CA ASN A 171 14.91 -8.04 -5.60
C ASN A 171 15.62 -8.90 -4.52
N ASN A 172 14.86 -9.71 -3.77
CA ASN A 172 15.26 -10.48 -2.57
C ASN A 172 15.34 -9.68 -1.27
N GLU A 173 15.36 -8.35 -1.32
CA GLU A 173 15.39 -7.50 -0.12
C GLU A 173 14.17 -6.60 -0.04
N ASN A 174 13.81 -5.96 -1.16
CA ASN A 174 12.76 -4.97 -1.29
C ASN A 174 12.09 -5.03 -2.68
N TYR A 175 10.96 -4.35 -2.82
CA TYR A 175 10.34 -4.05 -4.11
C TYR A 175 11.06 -2.86 -4.75
N GLU A 176 11.54 -3.06 -5.98
CA GLU A 176 12.09 -2.03 -6.85
C GLU A 176 11.09 -1.74 -7.96
N CYS A 177 10.70 -0.47 -8.10
CA CYS A 177 9.63 -0.01 -8.98
C CYS A 177 10.19 0.85 -10.11
N GLU A 178 9.93 0.42 -11.36
CA GLU A 178 10.37 1.09 -12.60
C GLU A 178 9.19 1.66 -13.39
#